data_AF-A0A517W6K9-F1
#
_entry.id   AF-A0A517W6K9-F1
#
_cell.length_a   1.000
_cell.length_b   1.000
_cell.length_c   1.000
_cell.angle_alpha   90.00
_cell.angle_beta   90.00
_cell.angle_gamma   90.00
#
_symmetry.space_group_name_H-M   'P 1'
#
loop_
_entity.id
_entity.type
_entity.pdbx_description
1 polymer ?
#
loop_
_entity_poly.entity_id
_entity_poly.type
_entity_poly.pdbx_seq_one_letter_code
_entity_poly.pdbx_strand_id
1 'polypeptide(L)'
;MSIITTGHIFLKRPYDVANATALKQVLQEQGGELHGSSDERYWELIKHQLIITIKVQPITELLDQCQTELNLLGLAPDDVPEVITVEGLMESVDLCQSITDQLASSLAGVTGGAEHCH
;
A
#
# COMPACT_ATOMS: atom_id res chain seq x y z
N MET A 1 7.10 -21.89 -7.16
CA MET A 1 7.32 -20.70 -6.31
C MET A 1 6.39 -19.63 -6.83
N SER A 2 5.55 -19.06 -6.00
CA SER A 2 4.71 -17.92 -6.40
C SER A 2 5.52 -16.65 -6.20
N ILE A 3 5.63 -15.82 -7.24
CA ILE A 3 6.26 -14.51 -7.16
C ILE A 3 5.23 -13.55 -6.57
N ILE A 4 5.60 -12.84 -5.51
CA ILE A 4 4.76 -11.82 -4.85
C ILE A 4 5.12 -10.47 -5.46
N THR A 5 4.12 -9.64 -5.70
CA THR A 5 4.27 -8.22 -6.02
C THR A 5 3.96 -7.41 -4.77
N THR A 6 4.73 -6.34 -4.55
CA THR A 6 4.60 -5.49 -3.37
C THR A 6 4.69 -4.02 -3.80
N GLY A 7 3.73 -3.21 -3.38
CA GLY A 7 3.76 -1.75 -3.50
C GLY A 7 3.79 -1.11 -2.11
N HIS A 8 4.60 -0.07 -1.94
CA HIS A 8 4.69 0.70 -0.70
C HIS A 8 4.17 2.13 -0.90
N ILE A 9 3.35 2.59 0.03
CA ILE A 9 2.93 3.99 0.17
C ILE A 9 3.49 4.52 1.49
N PHE A 10 4.43 5.44 1.41
CA PHE A 10 5.06 6.10 2.55
C PHE A 10 4.20 7.30 2.99
N LEU A 11 3.66 7.25 4.22
CA LEU A 11 2.83 8.32 4.76
C LEU A 11 3.70 9.35 5.48
N LYS A 12 3.50 10.64 5.19
CA LYS A 12 4.19 11.75 5.88
C LYS A 12 3.54 12.16 7.20
N ARG A 13 2.43 11.51 7.56
CA ARG A 13 1.65 11.76 8.77
C ARG A 13 1.14 10.44 9.31
N PRO A 14 0.87 10.35 10.63
CA PRO A 14 0.31 9.15 11.22
C PRO A 14 -1.03 8.79 10.58
N TYR A 15 -1.28 7.49 10.47
CA TYR A 15 -2.49 6.91 9.94
C TYR A 15 -3.66 7.12 10.91
N ASP A 16 -4.71 7.77 10.43
CA ASP A 16 -5.90 8.09 11.20
C ASP A 16 -7.20 7.58 10.55
N VAL A 17 -8.33 7.82 11.21
CA VAL A 17 -9.66 7.36 10.78
C VAL A 17 -10.05 7.88 9.39
N ALA A 18 -9.63 9.09 9.02
CA ALA A 18 -9.83 9.63 7.68
C ALA A 18 -9.05 8.82 6.63
N ASN A 19 -7.82 8.39 6.95
CA ASN A 19 -7.06 7.51 6.07
C ASN A 19 -7.71 6.13 5.95
N ALA A 20 -8.23 5.56 7.04
CA ALA A 20 -9.01 4.31 7.03
C ALA A 20 -10.24 4.40 6.13
N THR A 21 -10.98 5.50 6.26
CA THR A 21 -12.17 5.75 5.42
C THR A 21 -11.81 5.86 3.94
N ALA A 22 -10.78 6.65 3.61
CA ALA A 22 -10.34 6.83 2.22
C ALA A 22 -9.77 5.53 1.62
N LEU A 23 -8.97 4.78 2.38
CA LEU A 23 -8.43 3.49 1.94
C LEU A 23 -9.57 2.50 1.65
N LYS A 24 -10.53 2.39 2.57
CA LYS A 24 -11.69 1.51 2.39
C LYS A 24 -12.49 1.89 1.15
N GLN A 25 -12.69 3.18 0.89
CA GLN A 25 -13.37 3.65 -0.30
C GLN A 25 -12.65 3.20 -1.58
N VAL A 26 -11.33 3.42 -1.66
CA VAL A 26 -10.51 2.98 -2.81
C VAL A 26 -10.64 1.47 -3.04
N LEU A 27 -10.60 0.66 -1.97
CA LEU A 27 -10.74 -0.79 -2.08
C LEU A 27 -12.15 -1.22 -2.52
N GLN A 28 -13.20 -0.55 -2.05
CA GLN A 28 -14.58 -0.81 -2.47
C GLN A 28 -14.79 -0.50 -3.95
N GLU A 29 -14.15 0.56 -4.46
CA GLU A 29 -14.21 0.95 -5.87
C GLU A 29 -13.57 -0.07 -6.81
N GLN A 30 -12.63 -0.88 -6.33
CA GLN A 30 -12.06 -1.98 -7.12
C GLN A 30 -13.07 -3.10 -7.40
N GLY A 31 -14.11 -3.21 -6.56
CA GLY A 31 -15.08 -4.30 -6.56
C GLY A 31 -14.50 -5.64 -6.10
N GLY A 32 -15.37 -6.55 -5.67
CA GLY A 32 -14.99 -7.83 -5.08
C GLY A 32 -15.46 -7.96 -3.63
N GLU A 33 -14.97 -8.97 -2.94
CA GLU A 33 -15.25 -9.17 -1.52
C GLU A 33 -14.14 -8.51 -0.70
N LEU A 34 -14.51 -7.63 0.24
CA LEU A 34 -13.58 -6.86 1.07
C LEU A 34 -13.73 -7.27 2.53
N HIS A 35 -12.64 -7.75 3.12
CA HIS A 35 -12.52 -8.03 4.55
C HIS A 35 -11.53 -7.06 5.18
N GLY A 36 -11.78 -6.64 6.41
CA GLY A 36 -10.89 -5.73 7.15
C GLY A 36 -10.78 -6.12 8.62
N SER A 37 -9.62 -5.86 9.23
CA SER A 37 -9.44 -6.04 10.67
C SER A 37 -10.23 -5.00 11.47
N SER A 38 -10.53 -5.30 12.74
CA SER A 38 -11.29 -4.41 13.61
C SER A 38 -10.55 -3.11 13.96
N ASP A 39 -9.23 -3.12 13.89
CA ASP A 39 -8.36 -1.96 14.12
C ASP A 39 -8.13 -1.12 12.85
N GLU A 40 -8.69 -1.54 11.71
CA GLU A 40 -8.58 -0.84 10.42
C GLU A 40 -7.12 -0.62 10.01
N ARG A 41 -6.27 -1.66 10.14
CA ARG A 41 -4.88 -1.63 9.64
C ARG A 41 -4.54 -2.80 8.72
N TYR A 42 -5.49 -3.70 8.50
CA TYR A 42 -5.36 -4.83 7.59
C TYR A 42 -6.63 -5.00 6.76
N TRP A 43 -6.47 -5.24 5.46
CA TRP A 43 -7.57 -5.60 4.56
C TRP A 43 -7.17 -6.70 3.60
N GLU A 44 -8.18 -7.48 3.18
CA GLU A 44 -8.09 -8.45 2.10
C GLU A 44 -9.16 -8.12 1.07
N LEU A 45 -8.71 -7.87 -0.16
CA LEU A 45 -9.58 -7.74 -1.32
C LEU A 45 -9.50 -9.03 -2.14
N ILE A 46 -10.64 -9.72 -2.26
CA ILE A 46 -10.77 -10.97 -3.00
C ILE A 46 -11.55 -10.72 -4.29
N LYS A 47 -10.92 -10.97 -5.44
CA LYS A 47 -11.50 -10.72 -6.76
C LYS A 47 -11.10 -11.82 -7.75
N HIS A 48 -12.08 -12.57 -8.26
CA HIS A 48 -11.86 -13.63 -9.26
C HIS A 48 -10.68 -14.57 -8.93
N GLN A 49 -10.61 -15.06 -7.68
CA GLN A 49 -9.54 -15.91 -7.12
C GLN A 49 -8.20 -15.21 -6.82
N LEU A 50 -8.06 -13.93 -7.12
CA LEU A 50 -6.94 -13.11 -6.67
C LEU A 50 -7.20 -12.62 -5.25
N ILE A 51 -6.16 -12.61 -4.43
CA ILE A 51 -6.18 -12.07 -3.07
C ILE A 51 -5.13 -10.96 -3.02
N ILE A 52 -5.58 -9.75 -2.68
CA ILE A 52 -4.71 -8.61 -2.41
C ILE A 52 -4.79 -8.31 -0.93
N THR A 53 -3.64 -8.25 -0.27
CA THR A 53 -3.56 -7.89 1.15
C THR A 53 -3.00 -6.48 1.29
N ILE A 54 -3.62 -5.67 2.14
CA ILE A 54 -3.19 -4.30 2.43
C ILE A 54 -2.90 -4.22 3.93
N LYS A 55 -1.71 -3.73 4.29
CA LYS A 55 -1.23 -3.63 5.68
C LYS A 55 -0.74 -2.22 5.99
N VAL A 56 -1.06 -1.69 7.17
CA VAL A 56 -0.49 -0.42 7.68
C VAL A 56 0.44 -0.70 8.84
N GLN A 57 1.73 -0.45 8.64
CA GLN A 57 2.78 -0.75 9.63
C GLN A 57 3.67 0.46 9.86
N PRO A 58 4.25 0.61 11.07
CA PRO A 58 5.25 1.65 11.31
C PRO A 58 6.50 1.40 10.46
N ILE A 59 7.15 2.46 9.97
CA ILE A 59 8.35 2.29 9.13
C ILE A 59 9.45 1.50 9.85
N THR A 60 9.52 1.60 11.18
CA THR A 60 10.53 0.93 12.02
C THR A 60 10.50 -0.59 11.89
N GLU A 61 9.35 -1.18 11.55
CA GLU A 61 9.21 -2.61 11.30
C GLU A 61 9.63 -3.03 9.88
N LEU A 62 9.68 -2.08 8.95
CA LEU A 62 9.93 -2.29 7.53
C LEU A 62 11.22 -1.63 7.03
N LEU A 63 12.06 -1.08 7.93
CA LEU A 63 13.26 -0.32 7.56
C LEU A 63 14.15 -1.08 6.58
N ASP A 64 14.54 -2.32 6.90
CA ASP A 64 15.39 -3.13 6.03
C ASP A 64 14.76 -3.39 4.65
N GLN A 65 13.43 -3.50 4.59
CA GLN A 65 12.69 -3.79 3.36
C GLN A 65 12.55 -2.53 2.49
N CYS A 66 12.31 -1.37 3.12
CA CYS A 66 12.03 -0.11 2.44
C CYS A 66 13.27 0.79 2.29
N GLN A 67 14.43 0.44 2.86
CA GLN A 67 15.61 1.32 2.93
C GLN A 67 16.04 1.82 1.55
N THR A 68 16.04 0.97 0.54
CA THR A 68 16.39 1.33 -0.83
C THR A 68 15.39 2.33 -1.42
N GLU A 69 14.09 2.07 -1.26
CA GLU A 69 13.03 2.95 -1.78
C GLU A 69 13.04 4.32 -1.08
N LEU A 70 13.21 4.36 0.24
CA LEU A 70 13.36 5.60 0.99
C LEU A 70 14.54 6.42 0.49
N ASN A 71 15.68 5.78 0.24
CA ASN A 71 16.88 6.44 -0.29
C ASN A 71 16.63 7.00 -1.70
N LEU A 72 15.96 6.24 -2.58
CA LEU A 72 15.61 6.69 -3.93
C LEU A 72 14.67 7.89 -3.92
N LEU A 73 13.75 7.92 -2.96
CA LEU A 73 12.78 9.00 -2.77
C LEU A 73 13.34 10.20 -1.99
N GLY A 74 14.55 10.09 -1.44
CA GLY A 74 15.12 11.12 -0.57
C GLY A 74 14.33 11.33 0.73
N LEU A 75 13.66 10.29 1.22
CA LEU A 75 12.89 10.32 2.47
C LEU A 75 13.74 9.81 3.63
N ALA A 76 13.80 10.58 4.71
CA ALA A 76 14.34 10.09 5.97
C ALA A 76 13.29 9.21 6.65
N PRO A 77 13.69 8.08 7.29
CA PRO A 77 12.73 7.24 8.00
C PRO A 77 11.97 8.00 9.12
N ASP A 78 12.62 8.95 9.79
CA ASP A 78 11.98 9.79 10.81
C ASP A 78 10.84 10.67 10.27
N ASP A 79 10.83 10.97 8.97
CA ASP A 79 9.76 11.73 8.30
C ASP A 79 8.59 10.85 7.84
N VAL A 80 8.71 9.53 8.00
CA VAL A 80 7.74 8.54 7.53
C VAL A 80 7.26 7.72 8.73
N PRO A 81 6.23 8.15 9.48
CA PRO A 81 5.73 7.37 10.61
C PRO A 81 5.28 5.96 10.22
N GLU A 82 4.56 5.82 9.10
CA GLU A 82 3.87 4.60 8.71
C GLU A 82 3.95 4.36 7.19
N VAL A 83 3.89 3.09 6.82
CA VAL A 83 3.90 2.59 5.46
C VAL A 83 2.67 1.73 5.25
N ILE A 84 2.00 1.95 4.13
CA ILE A 84 0.97 1.04 3.64
C ILE A 84 1.60 0.12 2.62
N THR A 85 1.50 -1.19 2.86
CA THR A 85 2.01 -2.23 1.97
C THR A 85 0.83 -2.87 1.25
N VAL A 86 0.89 -2.93 -0.08
CA VAL A 86 -0.09 -3.61 -0.94
C VAL A 86 0.60 -4.82 -1.55
N GLU A 87 0.17 -6.02 -1.18
CA GLU A 87 0.78 -7.28 -1.62
C GLU A 87 -0.23 -8.13 -2.39
N GLY A 88 0.26 -8.83 -3.41
CA GLY A 88 -0.52 -9.80 -4.17
C GLY A 88 0.38 -10.79 -4.88
N LEU A 89 -0.21 -11.78 -5.54
CA LEU A 89 0.55 -12.63 -6.45
C LEU A 89 0.92 -11.86 -7.72
N MET A 90 1.96 -12.29 -8.44
CA MET A 90 2.38 -11.67 -9.72
C MET A 90 1.24 -11.56 -10.74
N GLU A 91 0.28 -12.49 -10.72
CA GLU A 91 -0.95 -12.46 -11.53
C GLU A 91 -1.85 -11.24 -11.23
N SER A 92 -1.62 -10.57 -10.10
CA SER A 92 -2.34 -9.39 -9.64
C SER A 92 -1.53 -8.09 -9.74
N VAL A 93 -0.37 -8.10 -10.41
CA VAL A 93 0.55 -6.93 -10.47
C VAL A 93 -0.14 -5.66 -10.94
N ASP A 94 -0.95 -5.72 -11.99
CA ASP A 94 -1.68 -4.56 -12.50
C ASP A 94 -2.69 -4.02 -11.47
N LEU A 95 -3.35 -4.92 -10.73
CA LEU A 95 -4.31 -4.55 -9.69
C LEU A 95 -3.60 -3.97 -8.46
N CYS A 96 -2.50 -4.58 -8.02
CA CYS A 96 -1.69 -4.07 -6.92
C CYS A 96 -1.12 -2.68 -7.24
N GLN A 97 -0.61 -2.48 -8.45
CA GLN A 97 -0.11 -1.19 -8.90
C GLN A 97 -1.23 -0.14 -8.92
N SER A 98 -2.38 -0.49 -9.51
CA SER A 98 -3.54 0.41 -9.57
C SER A 98 -4.05 0.82 -8.18
N ILE A 99 -4.12 -0.11 -7.22
CA ILE A 99 -4.49 0.18 -5.83
C ILE A 99 -3.44 1.07 -5.18
N THR A 100 -2.15 0.76 -5.37
CA THR A 100 -1.04 1.53 -4.79
C THR A 100 -1.08 2.99 -5.25
N ASP A 101 -1.26 3.24 -6.54
CA ASP A 101 -1.31 4.59 -7.11
C ASP A 101 -2.55 5.37 -6.64
N GLN A 102 -3.72 4.72 -6.59
CA GLN A 102 -4.95 5.34 -6.10
C GLN A 102 -4.85 5.68 -4.61
N LEU A 103 -4.29 4.79 -3.79
CA LEU A 103 -4.06 5.05 -2.37
C LEU A 103 -3.06 6.17 -2.15
N ALA A 104 -1.95 6.20 -2.89
CA ALA A 104 -0.96 7.26 -2.80
C ALA A 104 -1.57 8.63 -3.09
N SER A 105 -2.36 8.73 -4.15
CA SER A 105 -3.09 9.94 -4.52
C SER A 105 -4.10 10.36 -3.43
N SER A 106 -4.95 9.42 -2.99
CA SER A 106 -6.02 9.69 -2.01
C SER A 106 -5.51 10.04 -0.63
N LEU A 107 -4.36 9.48 -0.22
CA LEU A 107 -3.78 9.65 1.12
C LEU A 107 -2.66 10.69 1.15
N ALA A 108 -2.37 11.35 0.02
CA ALA A 108 -1.19 12.19 -0.17
C ALA A 108 0.12 11.49 0.26
N GLY A 109 0.18 10.18 0.02
CA GLY A 109 1.33 9.34 0.28
C GLY A 109 2.38 9.46 -0.83
N VAL A 110 3.63 9.11 -0.50
CA VAL A 110 4.72 9.05 -1.48
C VAL A 110 4.93 7.60 -1.86
N THR A 111 4.99 7.31 -3.15
CA THR A 111 5.39 5.99 -3.66
C THR A 111 6.71 6.14 -4.39
N GLY A 112 7.45 5.04 -4.55
CA GLY A 112 8.67 4.96 -5.35
C GLY A 112 8.52 5.51 -6.77
N GLY A 113 7.27 5.67 -7.24
CA GLY A 113 6.96 5.76 -8.65
C GLY A 113 7.37 4.47 -9.30
N ALA A 114 6.42 3.76 -9.92
CA ALA A 114 6.80 3.08 -11.15
C ALA A 114 7.51 4.15 -12.00
N GLU A 115 8.77 3.91 -12.37
CA GLU A 115 9.44 4.71 -13.39
C GLU A 115 8.56 4.62 -14.64
N HIS A 116 7.61 5.55 -14.79
CA HIS A 116 6.97 5.81 -16.06
C HIS A 116 8.05 6.45 -16.94
N CYS A 117 8.89 5.61 -17.55
CA CYS A 117 9.64 5.98 -18.72
C CYS A 117 8.63 6.32 -19.83
N HIS A 118 8.48 7.61 -20.10
CA HIS A 118 7.96 8.13 -21.36
C HIS A 118 9.02 8.02 -22.47
#